data_AF-A0A7C5UTX5-F1
#
_entry.id   AF-A0A7C5UTX5-F1
#
_cell.length_a   1.000
_cell.length_b   1.000
_cell.length_c   1.000
_cell.angle_alpha   90.00
_cell.angle_beta   90.00
_cell.angle_gamma   90.00
#
_symmetry.space_group_name_H-M   'P 1'
#
loop_
_entity.id
_entity.type
_entity.pdbx_description
1 polymer ?
#
loop_
_entity_poly.entity_id
_entity_poly.type
_entity_poly.pdbx_seq_one_letter_code
_entity_poly.pdbx_strand_id
1 'polypeptide(L)' 'MRKKVLKVKDLWFRYPNSNWILKSLNLELYEGETLLVIGRSGCGKTTLIRALTGTG' A
#
# COMPACT_ATOMS: atom_id res chain seq x y z
N MET A 1 16.47 -14.47 12.58
CA MET A 1 15.21 -14.24 11.82
C MET A 1 15.20 -12.79 11.33
N ARG A 2 14.73 -12.52 10.10
CA ARG A 2 14.56 -11.13 9.62
C ARG A 2 13.41 -10.47 10.39
N LYS A 3 13.62 -9.25 10.89
CA LYS A 3 12.60 -8.50 11.63
C LYS A 3 11.56 -7.94 10.66
N LYS A 4 10.28 -8.18 10.90
CA LYS A 4 9.18 -7.59 10.11
C LYS A 4 8.98 -6.13 10.54
N VAL A 5 8.95 -5.20 9.58
CA VAL A 5 8.79 -3.76 9.83
C VAL A 5 7.45 -3.20 9.36
N LEU A 6 6.82 -3.88 8.39
CA LEU A 6 5.48 -3.52 7.92
C LEU A 6 4.65 -4.80 7.70
N LYS A 7 3.39 -4.77 8.11
CA LYS A 7 2.39 -5.79 7.76
C LYS A 7 1.09 -5.11 7.40
N VAL A 8 0.62 -5.38 6.19
CA VAL A 8 -0.67 -4.93 5.66
C VAL A 8 -1.49 -6.18 5.37
N LYS A 9 -2.68 -6.25 5.96
CA LYS A 9 -3.61 -7.36 5.77
C LYS A 9 -4.93 -6.80 5.27
N ASP A 10 -5.37 -7.30 4.11
CA ASP A 10 -6.65 -6.97 3.48
C ASP A 10 -6.95 -5.47 3.44
N LEU A 11 -6.01 -4.68 2.91
CA LEU A 11 -6.20 -3.23 2.80
C LEU A 11 -7.13 -2.89 1.63
N TRP A 12 -8.20 -2.17 1.96
CA TRP A 12 -9.13 -1.56 1.03
C TRP A 12 -9.12 -0.05 1.22
N PHE A 13 -9.07 0.70 0.11
CA PHE A 13 -9.09 2.16 0.17
C PHE A 13 -9.78 2.77 -1.06
N ARG A 14 -10.59 3.80 -0.81
CA ARG A 14 -11.21 4.66 -1.82
C ARG A 14 -11.36 6.07 -1.28
N TYR A 15 -11.36 7.06 -2.17
CA TYR A 15 -11.77 8.42 -1.84
C TYR A 15 -13.30 8.53 -1.83
N PRO A 16 -13.88 9.57 -1.19
CA PRO A 16 -15.29 9.86 -1.31
C PRO A 16 -15.72 9.95 -2.78
N ASN A 17 -16.84 9.31 -3.12
CA ASN A 17 -17.39 9.25 -4.47
C ASN A 17 -16.45 8.63 -5.55
N SER A 18 -15.43 7.86 -5.16
CA SER A 18 -14.58 7.13 -6.10
C SER A 18 -14.86 5.62 -6.08
N ASN A 19 -14.46 4.94 -7.16
CA ASN A 19 -14.28 3.49 -7.14
C ASN A 19 -13.16 3.11 -6.15
N TRP A 20 -13.17 1.85 -5.72
CA TRP A 20 -12.07 1.26 -4.95
C TRP A 20 -10.75 1.33 -5.71
N ILE A 21 -9.75 1.99 -5.11
CA ILE A 21 -8.42 2.20 -5.69
C ILE A 21 -7.48 1.09 -5.23
N LEU A 22 -7.48 0.79 -3.92
CA LEU A 22 -6.79 -0.36 -3.35
C LEU A 22 -7.84 -1.40 -2.98
N LYS A 23 -7.62 -2.66 -3.38
CA LYS A 23 -8.54 -3.78 -3.17
C LYS A 23 -7.76 -4.97 -2.65
N SER A 24 -8.13 -5.49 -1.48
CA SER A 24 -7.58 -6.73 -0.92
C SER A 24 -6.05 -6.78 -0.94
N LEU A 25 -5.38 -5.66 -0.63
CA LEU A 25 -3.92 -5.58 -0.70
C LEU A 25 -3.30 -6.18 0.55
N ASN A 26 -2.39 -7.15 0.34
CA ASN A 26 -1.61 -7.79 1.39
C ASN A 26 -0.12 -7.56 1.09
N LEU A 27 0.64 -7.09 2.08
CA LEU A 27 2.04 -6.74 1.94
C LEU A 27 2.77 -6.99 3.26
N GLU A 28 3.98 -7.54 3.18
CA GLU A 28 4.90 -7.62 4.30
C GLU A 28 6.24 -7.04 3.86
N LEU A 29 6.88 -6.26 4.73
CA LEU A 29 8.23 -5.73 4.52
C LEU A 29 9.10 -6.08 5.70
N TYR A 30 10.34 -6.50 5.43
CA TYR A 30 11.31 -6.85 6.45
C TYR A 30 12.44 -5.80 6.53
N GLU A 31 13.09 -5.73 7.68
CA GLU A 31 14.20 -4.84 7.94
C GLU A 31 15.33 -5.06 6.91
N GLY A 32 15.78 -3.97 6.29
CA GLY A 32 16.79 -3.98 5.23
C GLY A 32 16.25 -4.18 3.81
N GLU A 33 14.95 -4.40 3.62
CA GLU A 33 14.33 -4.52 2.29
C GLU A 33 13.87 -3.17 1.72
N THR A 34 14.05 -3.00 0.41
CA THR A 34 13.51 -1.87 -0.35
C THR A 34 12.29 -2.33 -1.15
N LEU A 35 11.13 -1.73 -0.89
CA LEU A 35 9.92 -1.97 -1.67
C LEU A 35 9.82 -1.01 -2.86
N LEU A 36 9.88 -1.56 -4.07
CA LEU A 36 9.63 -0.82 -5.30
C LEU A 36 8.13 -0.91 -5.69
N VAL A 37 7.46 0.25 -5.82
CA VAL A 37 6.06 0.34 -6.24
C VAL A 37 5.97 0.88 -7.67
N ILE A 38 5.59 0.02 -8.62
CA ILE A 38 5.52 0.35 -10.06
C ILE A 38 4.15 0.07 -10.66
N GLY A 39 3.86 0.71 -11.79
CA GLY A 39 2.58 0.58 -12.51
C GLY A 39 2.22 1.84 -13.30
N ARG A 40 1.20 1.76 -14.14
CA ARG A 40 0.73 2.87 -15.00
C ARG A 40 0.29 4.09 -14.18
N SER A 41 0.28 5.27 -14.79
CA SER A 41 -0.31 6.46 -14.14
C SER A 41 -1.77 6.20 -13.75
N GLY A 42 -2.18 6.69 -12.58
CA GLY A 42 -3.54 6.49 -12.05
C GLY A 42 -3.82 5.13 -11.40
N CYS A 43 -2.88 4.17 -11.39
CA CYS A 43 -3.13 2.83 -10.82
C CYS A 43 -3.13 2.75 -9.27
N GLY A 44 -3.03 3.88 -8.56
CA GLY A 44 -3.09 3.90 -7.10
C GLY A 44 -1.75 3.85 -6.35
N LYS A 45 -0.59 4.05 -7.00
CA LYS A 45 0.74 4.04 -6.33
C LYS A 45 0.84 5.08 -5.20
N THR A 46 0.53 6.34 -5.48
CA THR A 46 0.54 7.41 -4.47
C THR A 46 -0.51 7.15 -3.39
N THR A 47 -1.65 6.59 -3.77
CA THR A 47 -2.70 6.19 -2.82
C THR A 47 -2.24 5.09 -1.88
N LEU A 48 -1.50 4.09 -2.37
CA LEU A 48 -0.87 3.07 -1.53
C LEU A 48 0.09 3.71 -0.52
N ILE A 49 1.01 4.56 -0.96
CA ILE A 49 1.96 5.22 -0.04
C ILE A 49 1.26 6.09 1.01
N ARG A 50 0.20 6.81 0.62
CA ARG A 50 -0.62 7.59 1.57
C ARG A 50 -1.33 6.70 2.59
N ALA A 51 -1.92 5.60 2.15
CA ALA A 51 -2.58 4.64 3.03
C ALA A 51 -1.59 4.00 4.01
N LEU A 52 -0.37 3.68 3.58
CA LEU A 52 0.68 3.12 4.45
C LEU A 52 1.24 4.11 5.46
N THR A 53 1.25 5.42 5.14
CA THR A 53 1.81 6.48 6.00
C THR A 53 0.76 7.22 6.83
N GLY A 54 -0.53 6.91 6.66
CA GLY A 54 -1.63 7.57 7.37
C GLY A 54 -1.92 9.00 6.91
N THR A 55 -1.62 9.32 5.64
CA THR A 55 -1.77 10.68 5.05
C THR A 55 -2.82 10.73 3.93
N GLY A 56 -3.67 9.71 3.85
CA GLY A 56 -4.66 9.50 2.79
C GLY A 56 -6.09 9.77 3.20
#